data_AF-A0A257NP15-F1
#
_entry.id   AF-A0A257NP15-F1
#
_cell.length_a   1.000
_cell.length_b   1.000
_cell.length_c   1.000
_cell.angle_alpha   90.00
_cell.angle_beta   90.00
_cell.angle_gamma   90.00
#
_symmetry.space_group_name_H-M   'P 1'
#
loop_
_entity.id
_entity.type
_entity.pdbx_description
1 polymer ?
#
loop_
_entity_poly.entity_id
_entity_poly.type
_entity_poly.pdbx_seq_one_letter_code
_entity_poly.pdbx_strand_id
1 'polypeptide(L)'
;MRDVIPAEELLHKASAVGQYYGFMPLSSLTAKARGSRPKQTGYPESLTGIALDPTAEIVASFLKQLQKLECAPSPRQPLFVWHTNIAPGRPAPKKATIQFHALGTDRALADAVVIRALIALSRDLFHEEPVVRINSMGDKETRARYARELGNFFKKRGPTLPEECVNCAKR
;
A
#
# COMPACT_ATOMS: atom_id res chain seq x y z
N MET A 1 18.71 0.75 -17.49
CA MET A 1 18.26 1.19 -16.16
C MET A 1 19.04 2.42 -15.69
N ARG A 2 18.36 3.52 -15.40
CA ARG A 2 18.97 4.74 -14.81
C ARG A 2 19.30 4.48 -13.33
N ASP A 3 20.54 4.74 -12.92
CA ASP A 3 20.99 4.44 -11.55
C ASP A 3 20.56 5.50 -10.52
N VAL A 4 20.29 6.73 -10.95
CA VAL A 4 19.86 7.83 -10.07
C VAL A 4 18.76 8.63 -10.75
N ILE A 5 17.65 8.81 -10.05
CA ILE A 5 16.54 9.67 -10.48
C ILE A 5 16.42 10.82 -9.45
N PRO A 6 16.49 12.09 -9.89
CA PRO A 6 16.30 13.24 -9.01
C PRO A 6 14.94 13.21 -8.30
N ALA A 7 14.90 13.66 -7.04
CA ALA A 7 13.66 13.70 -6.25
C ALA A 7 12.58 14.60 -6.87
N GLU A 8 12.98 15.68 -7.53
CA GLU A 8 12.08 16.58 -8.26
C GLU A 8 11.43 15.89 -9.45
N GLU A 9 12.19 15.11 -10.21
CA GLU A 9 11.67 14.32 -11.33
C GLU A 9 10.68 13.25 -10.82
N LEU A 10 11.02 12.55 -9.74
CA LEU A 10 10.13 11.59 -9.07
C LEU A 10 8.79 12.24 -8.67
N LEU A 11 8.85 13.41 -8.01
CA LEU A 11 7.66 14.14 -7.59
C LEU A 11 6.82 14.62 -8.79
N HIS A 12 7.47 15.19 -9.79
CA HIS A 12 6.80 15.73 -10.97
C HIS A 12 6.07 14.62 -11.74
N LYS A 13 6.77 13.50 -12.02
CA LYS A 13 6.20 12.35 -12.72
C LYS A 13 5.08 11.68 -11.93
N ALA A 14 5.27 11.46 -10.63
CA ALA A 14 4.23 10.89 -9.78
C ALA A 14 2.97 11.75 -9.73
N SER A 15 3.13 13.08 -9.64
CA SER A 15 2.01 14.01 -9.66
C SER A 15 1.28 14.00 -11.01
N ALA A 16 2.01 14.03 -12.12
CA ALA A 16 1.44 14.04 -13.46
C ALA A 16 0.66 12.74 -13.74
N VAL A 17 1.27 11.59 -13.48
CA VAL A 17 0.63 10.27 -13.65
C VAL A 17 -0.56 10.14 -12.71
N GLY A 18 -0.41 10.52 -11.44
CA GLY A 18 -1.50 10.49 -10.47
C GLY A 18 -2.70 11.29 -10.94
N GLN A 19 -2.50 12.55 -11.34
CA GLN A 19 -3.57 13.41 -11.83
C GLN A 19 -4.25 12.86 -13.09
N TYR A 20 -3.48 12.30 -14.04
CA TYR A 20 -4.03 11.69 -15.24
C TYR A 20 -4.98 10.52 -14.94
N TYR A 21 -4.63 9.67 -13.96
CA TYR A 21 -5.46 8.54 -13.53
C TYR A 21 -6.47 8.90 -12.42
N GLY A 22 -6.63 10.18 -12.08
CA GLY A 22 -7.60 10.67 -11.11
C GLY A 22 -7.20 10.53 -9.63
N PHE A 23 -5.93 10.24 -9.34
CA PHE A 23 -5.40 10.24 -7.98
C PHE A 23 -5.13 11.66 -7.49
N MET A 24 -5.57 11.94 -6.26
CA MET A 24 -5.28 13.19 -5.57
C MET A 24 -4.06 13.03 -4.65
N PRO A 25 -3.20 14.05 -4.52
CA PRO A 25 -2.11 14.00 -3.55
C PRO A 25 -2.67 14.07 -2.11
N LEU A 26 -2.14 13.22 -1.22
CA LEU A 26 -2.51 13.21 0.20
C LEU A 26 -2.27 14.57 0.89
N SER A 27 -1.25 15.32 0.43
CA SER A 27 -0.97 16.67 0.93
C SER A 27 -2.15 17.63 0.69
N SER A 28 -2.87 17.52 -0.44
CA SER A 28 -4.05 18.34 -0.70
C SER A 28 -5.25 17.97 0.18
N LEU A 29 -5.37 16.70 0.58
CA LEU A 29 -6.43 16.27 1.48
C LEU A 29 -6.15 16.72 2.93
N THR A 30 -4.91 16.54 3.39
CA THR A 30 -4.50 16.94 4.73
C THR A 30 -4.46 18.46 4.90
N ALA A 31 -4.15 19.23 3.85
CA ALA A 31 -4.19 20.69 3.89
C ALA A 31 -5.61 21.22 4.19
N LYS A 32 -6.65 20.59 3.63
CA LYS A 32 -8.06 20.95 3.92
C LYS A 32 -8.46 20.67 5.37
N ALA A 33 -7.80 19.72 6.03
CA ALA A 33 -8.07 19.34 7.41
C ALA A 33 -7.22 20.11 8.44
N ARG A 34 -6.27 20.97 8.01
CA ARG A 34 -5.47 21.82 8.91
C ARG A 34 -6.35 22.92 9.53
N GLY A 35 -6.99 22.61 10.65
CA GLY A 35 -7.87 23.52 11.40
C GLY A 35 -9.02 22.80 12.11
N SER A 36 -9.39 21.62 11.64
CA SER A 36 -10.40 20.77 12.27
C SER A 36 -9.78 20.00 13.43
N ARG A 37 -10.40 20.09 14.62
CA ARG A 37 -9.98 19.30 15.78
C ARG A 37 -10.27 17.82 15.47
N PRO A 38 -9.28 16.92 15.46
CA PRO A 38 -9.52 15.52 15.14
C PRO A 38 -10.49 14.94 16.18
N LYS A 39 -11.63 14.39 15.72
CA LYS A 39 -12.47 13.56 16.59
C LYS A 39 -11.63 12.36 16.99
N GLN A 40 -11.37 12.23 18.28
CA GLN A 40 -10.62 11.11 18.84
C GLN A 40 -11.50 9.86 18.72
N THR A 41 -11.40 9.16 17.59
CA THR A 41 -12.03 7.86 17.43
C THR A 41 -11.30 6.87 18.34
N GLY A 42 -12.01 6.08 19.14
CA GLY A 42 -11.48 5.15 20.14
C GLY A 42 -10.66 3.96 19.61
N TYR A 43 -9.94 4.13 18.50
CA TYR A 43 -8.97 3.18 17.99
C TYR A 43 -7.64 3.36 18.73
N PRO A 44 -6.96 2.26 19.12
CA PRO A 44 -5.67 2.37 19.80
C PRO A 44 -4.64 3.06 18.90
N GLU A 45 -3.92 4.05 19.43
CA GLU A 45 -2.90 4.79 18.68
C GLU A 45 -1.71 3.91 18.26
N SER A 46 -1.51 2.78 18.96
CA SER A 46 -0.54 1.73 18.65
C SER A 46 -1.19 0.34 18.74
N LEU A 47 -0.90 -0.51 17.76
CA LEU A 47 -1.14 -1.95 17.89
C LEU A 47 -0.03 -2.51 18.79
N THR A 48 -0.24 -2.51 20.10
CA THR A 48 0.72 -3.09 21.04
C THR A 48 0.89 -4.58 20.78
N GLY A 49 2.13 -5.04 20.58
CA GLY A 49 2.47 -6.46 20.45
C GLY A 49 2.53 -7.04 19.04
N ILE A 50 2.36 -6.23 17.98
CA ILE A 50 2.57 -6.67 16.60
C ILE A 50 3.79 -5.91 16.03
N ALA A 51 4.87 -6.64 15.78
CA ALA A 51 5.98 -6.12 14.99
C ALA A 51 5.51 -6.04 13.53
N LEU A 52 5.34 -4.82 13.02
CA LEU A 52 5.03 -4.60 11.61
C LEU A 52 6.33 -4.63 10.80
N ASP A 53 6.27 -5.18 9.59
CA ASP A 53 7.38 -5.01 8.66
C ASP A 53 7.41 -3.55 8.13
N PRO A 54 8.53 -3.08 7.58
CA PRO A 54 8.67 -1.69 7.12
C PRO A 54 7.61 -1.25 6.09
N THR A 55 7.09 -2.17 5.27
CA THR A 55 6.03 -1.84 4.30
C THR A 55 4.71 -1.64 5.00
N ALA A 56 4.35 -2.55 5.91
CA ALA A 56 3.16 -2.44 6.73
C ALA A 56 3.16 -1.17 7.60
N GLU A 57 4.32 -0.75 8.13
CA GLU A 57 4.46 0.50 8.86
C GLU A 57 4.13 1.73 8.00
N ILE A 58 4.60 1.76 6.74
CA ILE A 58 4.31 2.85 5.81
C ILE A 58 2.80 2.92 5.53
N VAL A 59 2.17 1.78 5.24
CA VAL A 59 0.72 1.71 4.96
C VAL A 59 -0.08 2.09 6.20
N ALA A 60 0.29 1.62 7.38
CA ALA A 60 -0.38 1.98 8.64
C ALA A 60 -0.27 3.48 8.93
N SER A 61 0.90 4.08 8.70
CA SER A 61 1.11 5.53 8.84
C SER A 61 0.20 6.33 7.90
N PHE A 62 0.09 5.90 6.64
CA PHE A 62 -0.82 6.48 5.67
C PHE A 62 -2.29 6.39 6.12
N LEU A 63 -2.76 5.22 6.54
CA LEU A 63 -4.14 5.02 7.00
C LEU A 63 -4.47 5.87 8.23
N LYS A 64 -3.52 6.03 9.18
CA LYS A 64 -3.68 6.93 10.33
C LYS A 64 -3.83 8.40 9.91
N GLN A 65 -3.14 8.83 8.86
CA GLN A 65 -3.31 10.18 8.32
C GLN A 65 -4.70 10.36 7.70
N LEU A 66 -5.21 9.36 6.99
CA LEU A 66 -6.55 9.39 6.43
C LEU A 66 -7.66 9.37 7.49
N GLN A 67 -7.48 8.65 8.58
CA GLN A 67 -8.46 8.61 9.69
C GLN A 67 -8.74 10.00 10.27
N LYS A 68 -7.75 10.91 10.24
CA LYS A 68 -7.91 12.29 10.71
C LYS A 68 -8.70 13.17 9.73
N LEU A 69 -9.01 12.68 8.55
CA LEU A 69 -9.74 13.41 7.52
C LEU A 69 -11.23 13.10 7.63
N GLU A 70 -12.07 14.11 7.40
CA GLU A 70 -13.53 13.95 7.36
C GLU A 70 -14.03 13.27 6.07
N CYS A 71 -13.14 12.98 5.12
CA CYS A 71 -13.46 12.30 3.87
C CYS A 71 -13.48 10.79 4.08
N ALA A 72 -14.65 10.24 4.43
CA ALA A 72 -14.87 8.79 4.50
C ALA A 72 -15.09 8.22 3.08
N PRO A 73 -14.19 7.37 2.56
CA PRO A 73 -14.38 6.75 1.25
C PRO A 73 -15.57 5.78 1.29
N SER A 74 -16.30 5.66 0.18
CA SER A 74 -17.47 4.76 0.06
C SER A 74 -17.52 4.07 -1.30
N PRO A 75 -18.28 2.97 -1.46
CA PRO A 75 -18.39 2.28 -2.76
C PRO A 75 -18.92 3.15 -3.90
N ARG A 76 -19.68 4.21 -3.58
CA ARG A 76 -20.19 5.18 -4.56
C ARG A 76 -19.21 6.32 -4.84
N GLN A 77 -18.30 6.58 -3.90
CA GLN A 77 -17.30 7.63 -3.97
C GLN A 77 -15.96 7.06 -3.48
N PRO A 78 -15.32 6.21 -4.30
CA PRO A 78 -14.00 5.69 -3.97
C PRO A 78 -13.00 6.85 -3.96
N LEU A 79 -12.03 6.75 -3.05
CA LEU A 79 -10.98 7.74 -2.93
C LEU A 79 -9.70 7.18 -3.55
N PHE A 80 -9.21 7.87 -4.59
CA PHE A 80 -7.92 7.60 -5.21
C PHE A 80 -6.90 8.61 -4.69
N VAL A 81 -5.91 8.13 -3.92
CA VAL A 81 -4.90 8.98 -3.28
C VAL A 81 -3.51 8.52 -3.66
N TRP A 82 -2.61 9.44 -3.91
CA TRP A 82 -1.19 9.14 -3.98
C TRP A 82 -0.41 9.89 -2.90
N HIS A 83 0.69 9.30 -2.43
CA HIS A 83 1.59 9.96 -1.49
C HIS A 83 3.03 9.49 -1.67
N THR A 84 3.94 10.26 -1.08
CA THR A 84 5.36 9.96 -1.06
C THR A 84 5.99 10.41 0.25
N ASN A 85 7.15 9.85 0.59
CA ASN A 85 8.00 10.30 1.69
C ASN A 85 8.94 11.45 1.28
N ILE A 86 8.94 11.87 0.01
CA ILE A 86 9.68 13.05 -0.45
C ILE A 86 8.93 14.31 0.00
N ALA A 87 9.65 15.22 0.68
CA ALA A 87 9.09 16.49 1.13
C ALA A 87 9.81 17.66 0.45
N PRO A 88 9.06 18.63 -0.14
CA PRO A 88 9.67 19.85 -0.68
C PRO A 88 10.48 20.60 0.38
N GLY A 89 11.66 21.10 0.00
CA GLY A 89 12.53 21.85 0.91
C GLY A 89 13.27 21.00 1.96
N ARG A 90 13.15 19.66 1.92
CA ARG A 90 13.97 18.74 2.72
C ARG A 90 14.93 17.97 1.83
N PRO A 91 16.10 17.54 2.35
CA PRO A 91 16.97 16.61 1.64
C PRO A 91 16.21 15.37 1.20
N ALA A 92 16.49 14.90 -0.02
CA ALA A 92 15.86 13.69 -0.55
C ALA A 92 16.15 12.48 0.37
N PRO A 93 15.14 11.63 0.65
CA PRO A 93 15.36 10.44 1.46
C PRO A 93 16.29 9.46 0.72
N LYS A 94 17.09 8.70 1.47
CA LYS A 94 17.95 7.63 0.89
C LYS A 94 17.16 6.61 0.07
N LYS A 95 15.88 6.41 0.42
CA LYS A 95 14.93 5.58 -0.32
C LYS A 95 13.66 6.38 -0.52
N ALA A 96 13.36 6.70 -1.77
CA ALA A 96 12.09 7.32 -2.14
C ALA A 96 11.00 6.24 -2.24
N THR A 97 9.85 6.52 -1.63
CA THR A 97 8.66 5.68 -1.72
C THR A 97 7.54 6.51 -2.33
N ILE A 98 6.88 5.97 -3.35
CA ILE A 98 5.69 6.55 -3.99
C ILE A 98 4.61 5.49 -3.93
N GLN A 99 3.42 5.85 -3.46
CA GLN A 99 2.31 4.92 -3.29
C GLN A 99 1.03 5.49 -3.92
N PHE A 100 0.29 4.63 -4.59
CA PHE A 100 -1.05 4.88 -5.12
C PHE A 100 -2.03 3.97 -4.38
N HIS A 101 -3.11 4.55 -3.89
CA HIS A 101 -4.12 3.87 -3.07
C HIS A 101 -5.50 4.12 -3.65
N ALA A 102 -6.30 3.06 -3.72
CA ALA A 102 -7.73 3.14 -3.99
C ALA A 102 -8.48 2.64 -2.74
N LEU A 103 -9.39 3.46 -2.22
CA LEU A 103 -10.06 3.20 -0.95
C LEU A 103 -11.57 3.29 -1.09
N GLY A 104 -12.27 2.47 -0.32
CA GLY A 104 -13.74 2.44 -0.27
C GLY A 104 -14.40 1.71 -1.43
N THR A 105 -13.66 0.94 -2.25
CA THR A 105 -14.23 0.12 -3.32
C THR A 105 -13.64 -1.27 -3.31
N ASP A 106 -14.48 -2.23 -3.67
CA ASP A 106 -14.20 -3.66 -3.87
C ASP A 106 -14.19 -4.04 -5.36
N ARG A 107 -14.26 -3.05 -6.25
CA ARG A 107 -14.34 -3.28 -7.70
C ARG A 107 -12.95 -3.51 -8.26
N ALA A 108 -12.79 -4.57 -9.05
CA ALA A 108 -11.55 -4.90 -9.76
C ALA A 108 -11.01 -3.77 -10.67
N LEU A 109 -11.88 -2.84 -11.09
CA LEU A 109 -11.47 -1.66 -11.84
C LEU A 109 -10.49 -0.77 -11.05
N ALA A 110 -10.65 -0.68 -9.72
CA ALA A 110 -9.76 0.10 -8.89
C ALA A 110 -8.34 -0.48 -8.89
N ASP A 111 -8.21 -1.80 -8.80
CA ASP A 111 -6.93 -2.50 -8.90
C ASP A 111 -6.28 -2.26 -10.26
N ALA A 112 -7.07 -2.35 -11.34
CA ALA A 112 -6.57 -2.08 -12.69
C ALA A 112 -6.05 -0.64 -12.84
N VAL A 113 -6.75 0.36 -12.28
CA VAL A 113 -6.32 1.76 -12.30
C VAL A 113 -5.00 1.95 -11.53
N VAL A 114 -4.86 1.36 -10.35
CA VAL A 114 -3.61 1.42 -9.56
C VAL A 114 -2.45 0.77 -10.33
N ILE A 115 -2.67 -0.42 -10.91
CA ILE A 115 -1.65 -1.12 -11.71
C ILE A 115 -1.25 -0.28 -12.92
N ARG A 116 -2.21 0.32 -13.63
CA ARG A 116 -1.94 1.18 -14.80
C ARG A 116 -1.16 2.43 -14.44
N ALA A 117 -1.48 3.08 -13.32
CA ALA A 117 -0.73 4.22 -12.81
C ALA A 117 0.72 3.83 -12.48
N LEU A 118 0.94 2.68 -11.82
CA LEU A 118 2.28 2.18 -11.52
C LEU A 118 3.08 1.83 -12.78
N ILE A 119 2.47 1.17 -13.77
CA ILE A 119 3.12 0.87 -15.06
C ILE A 119 3.53 2.16 -15.76
N ALA A 120 2.62 3.14 -15.84
CA ALA A 120 2.88 4.42 -16.48
C ALA A 120 4.01 5.18 -15.77
N LEU A 121 3.98 5.26 -14.44
CA LEU A 121 5.04 5.91 -13.66
C LEU A 121 6.39 5.20 -13.86
N SER A 122 6.41 3.87 -13.79
CA SER A 122 7.65 3.10 -13.97
C SER A 122 8.23 3.31 -15.37
N ARG A 123 7.40 3.26 -16.41
CA ARG A 123 7.82 3.51 -17.79
C ARG A 123 8.38 4.93 -17.96
N ASP A 124 7.72 5.94 -17.41
CA ASP A 124 8.15 7.34 -17.49
C ASP A 124 9.48 7.61 -16.77
N LEU A 125 9.75 6.88 -15.68
CA LEU A 125 10.94 7.05 -14.86
C LEU A 125 12.16 6.29 -15.42
N PHE A 126 11.93 5.06 -15.89
CA PHE A 126 13.00 4.14 -16.28
C PHE A 126 13.18 4.01 -17.79
N HIS A 127 12.24 4.54 -18.59
CA HIS A 127 12.22 4.43 -20.06
C HIS A 127 12.21 2.99 -20.56
N GLU A 128 11.62 2.08 -19.78
CA GLU A 128 11.57 0.64 -20.03
C GLU A 128 10.15 0.11 -19.78
N GLU A 129 9.79 -1.00 -20.42
CA GLU A 129 8.49 -1.65 -20.21
C GLU A 129 8.56 -2.54 -18.95
N PRO A 130 7.82 -2.22 -17.87
CA PRO A 130 7.90 -2.99 -16.64
C PRO A 130 7.21 -4.35 -16.78
N VAL A 131 7.84 -5.40 -16.24
CA VAL A 131 7.19 -6.71 -16.10
C VAL A 131 6.36 -6.72 -14.82
N VAL A 132 5.05 -6.88 -14.95
CA VAL A 132 4.11 -6.93 -13.81
C VAL A 132 3.71 -8.38 -13.52
N ARG A 133 3.89 -8.80 -12.26
CA ARG A 133 3.47 -10.12 -11.77
C ARG A 133 2.29 -9.93 -10.84
N ILE A 134 1.12 -10.42 -11.25
CA ILE A 134 -0.14 -10.30 -10.50
C ILE A 134 -0.45 -11.65 -9.88
N ASN A 135 -0.91 -11.64 -8.63
CA ASN A 135 -1.43 -12.79 -7.94
C ASN A 135 -2.64 -12.39 -7.09
N SER A 136 -3.50 -13.35 -6.76
CA SER A 136 -4.59 -13.17 -5.81
C SER A 136 -4.49 -14.19 -4.69
N MET A 137 -4.59 -13.72 -3.45
CA MET A 137 -4.67 -14.59 -2.28
C MET A 137 -6.12 -15.06 -2.01
N GLY A 138 -7.09 -14.61 -2.80
CA GLY A 138 -8.51 -14.86 -2.57
C GLY A 138 -9.07 -14.11 -1.36
N ASP A 139 -10.32 -14.42 -1.04
CA ASP A 139 -11.03 -13.86 0.10
C ASP A 139 -10.68 -14.57 1.42
N LYS A 140 -11.34 -14.14 2.51
CA LYS A 140 -11.12 -14.70 3.85
C LYS A 140 -11.39 -16.22 3.89
N GLU A 141 -12.42 -16.68 3.19
CA GLU A 141 -12.81 -18.09 3.18
C GLU A 141 -11.79 -18.95 2.43
N THR A 142 -11.40 -18.51 1.24
CA THR A 142 -10.42 -19.18 0.39
C THR A 142 -9.06 -19.27 1.09
N ARG A 143 -8.62 -18.18 1.74
CA ARG A 143 -7.39 -18.19 2.55
C ARG A 143 -7.47 -19.17 3.71
N ALA A 144 -8.60 -19.21 4.43
CA ALA A 144 -8.78 -20.15 5.54
C ALA A 144 -8.80 -21.61 5.07
N ARG A 145 -9.42 -21.90 3.91
CA ARG A 145 -9.36 -23.23 3.28
C ARG A 145 -7.94 -23.60 2.87
N TYR A 146 -7.25 -22.72 2.15
CA TYR A 146 -5.86 -22.93 1.72
C TYR A 146 -4.94 -23.21 2.91
N ALA A 147 -5.03 -22.42 3.98
CA ALA A 147 -4.23 -22.62 5.19
C ALA A 147 -4.50 -23.99 5.84
N ARG A 148 -5.76 -24.46 5.90
CA ARG A 148 -6.10 -25.79 6.41
C ARG A 148 -5.51 -26.91 5.56
N GLU A 149 -5.67 -26.82 4.24
CA GLU A 149 -5.13 -27.81 3.30
C GLU A 149 -3.60 -27.88 3.38
N LEU A 150 -2.95 -26.73 3.41
CA LEU A 150 -1.49 -26.61 3.55
C LEU A 150 -1.00 -27.20 4.89
N GLY A 151 -1.70 -26.89 5.98
CA GLY A 151 -1.43 -27.47 7.30
C GLY A 151 -1.55 -29.00 7.29
N ASN A 152 -2.61 -29.54 6.68
CA ASN A 152 -2.80 -30.98 6.55
C ASN A 152 -1.71 -31.64 5.67
N PHE A 153 -1.31 -30.97 4.60
CA PHE A 153 -0.25 -31.44 3.70
C PHE A 153 1.09 -31.55 4.42
N PHE A 154 1.47 -30.52 5.19
CA PHE A 154 2.74 -30.49 5.92
C PHE A 154 2.75 -31.38 7.16
N LYS A 155 1.65 -31.52 7.89
CA LYS A 155 1.56 -32.46 9.03
C LYS A 155 1.89 -33.90 8.61
N LYS A 156 1.44 -34.33 7.42
CA LYS A 156 1.75 -35.67 6.87
C LYS A 156 3.20 -35.84 6.41
N ARG A 157 3.93 -34.74 6.24
CA ARG A 157 5.31 -34.70 5.72
C ARG A 157 6.30 -34.09 6.71
N GLY A 158 5.94 -34.06 7.99
CA GLY A 158 6.79 -33.53 9.06
C GLY A 158 8.26 -34.00 8.98
N PRO A 159 8.54 -35.29 8.73
CA PRO A 159 9.92 -35.79 8.66
C PRO A 159 10.78 -35.19 7.52
N THR A 160 10.17 -34.62 6.48
CA THR A 160 10.91 -34.01 5.34
C THR A 160 11.02 -32.49 5.45
N LEU A 161 10.47 -31.88 6.51
CA LEU A 161 10.47 -30.44 6.71
C LEU A 161 11.52 -30.05 7.76
N PRO A 162 12.09 -28.84 7.66
CA PRO A 162 12.88 -28.28 8.76
C PRO A 162 12.10 -28.28 10.08
N GLU A 163 12.80 -28.52 11.19
CA GLU A 163 12.19 -28.66 12.51
C GLU A 163 11.37 -27.42 12.91
N GLU A 164 11.84 -26.23 12.54
CA GLU A 164 11.15 -24.95 12.73
C GLU A 164 9.75 -24.96 12.08
N CYS A 165 9.64 -25.48 10.85
CA CYS A 165 8.37 -25.57 10.13
C CYS A 165 7.41 -26.57 10.79
N VAL A 166 7.94 -27.69 11.29
CA VAL A 166 7.16 -28.70 12.02
C VAL A 166 6.61 -28.12 13.32
N ASN A 167 7.41 -27.33 14.04
CA ASN A 167 7.01 -26.68 15.28
C ASN A 167 5.98 -25.57 15.04
N CYS A 168 6.10 -24.80 13.95
CA CYS A 168 5.07 -23.85 13.53
C CYS A 168 3.74 -24.53 13.18
N ALA A 169 3.76 -25.70 12.54
CA ALA A 169 2.54 -26.42 12.15
C ALA A 169 1.78 -27.08 13.33
N LYS A 170 2.40 -27.16 14.51
CA LYS A 170 1.80 -27.68 15.76
C LYS A 170 1.06 -26.60 16.56
N ARG A 171 1.40 -25.33 16.35
CA ARG A 171 0.72 -24.17 16.95
C ARG A 171 -0.60 -23.91 16.23
#